data_AF-A0A5B7FXY3-F1
#
_entry.id   AF-A0A5B7FXY3-F1
#
_cell.length_a   1.000
_cell.length_b   1.000
_cell.length_c   1.000
_cell.angle_alpha   90.00
_cell.angle_beta   90.00
_cell.angle_gamma   90.00
#
_symmetry.space_group_name_H-M   'P 1'
#
loop_
_entity.id
_entity.type
_entity.pdbx_description
1 polymer ?
#
loop_
_entity_poly.entity_id
_entity_poly.type
_entity_poly.pdbx_seq_one_letter_code
_entity_poly.pdbx_strand_id
1 'polypeptide(L)'
;MCPPALGEYAGTQGLGLLRLHSTYRHDLKIYASDEGRVQMTAAAFAKGLLALEGELTPILVQMVKSANTNGLLDNDCDSYKHQNMVKNRLHEAMQQDRILTQEDMEKLNPTSSRSISTALEFIQNPVRMCEHVISLIKKLNERIKIRKEDQKTKELPLYHGESWELMQRRWAKLEKDFRTKNTKFDISKIPDIYDCIKYDLQHNNHTLQFEHAEELYKCAKYLADVVIPQEYGMTPQEKMAISQGICTPLLKKIRADLQRNIGEEESEENAGESINRLNPVYSHGVSSPSRHVRTRLYFTSESHIHSLLTVLRFGGLIDNPKDEQWNRAMDYIGAVSELNYLSQIVVMLYEDPTKDPSSDSRFHVELHFSPGVNCCVHKNLPPGPGFRPKSRNEPVKYVIMFGFYCLLGLEML
;
A
#
# COMPACT_ATOMS: atom_id res chain seq x y z
N MET A 1 41.99 1.36 32.13
CA MET A 1 43.10 2.14 31.54
C MET A 1 43.82 1.27 30.52
N CYS A 2 43.63 1.58 29.25
CA CYS A 2 44.54 1.35 28.11
C CYS A 2 44.10 2.33 27.00
N PRO A 3 45.02 2.90 26.21
CA PRO A 3 44.97 4.30 25.79
C PRO A 3 44.20 4.55 24.46
N PRO A 4 43.77 5.80 24.20
CA PRO A 4 43.26 6.19 22.89
C PRO A 4 44.44 6.39 21.93
N ALA A 5 44.46 5.64 20.83
CA ALA A 5 45.34 5.92 19.71
C ALA A 5 44.82 7.17 18.98
N LEU A 6 45.60 8.24 19.07
CA LEU A 6 45.50 9.45 18.26
C LEU A 6 45.63 9.09 16.77
N GLY A 7 44.62 9.50 16.01
CA GLY A 7 44.64 9.55 14.56
C GLY A 7 43.77 10.72 14.12
N GLU A 8 44.34 11.93 14.19
CA GLU A 8 43.81 13.11 13.52
C GLU A 8 43.93 12.90 12.00
N TYR A 9 42.79 12.72 11.34
CA TYR A 9 42.60 13.16 9.97
C TYR A 9 41.29 13.93 9.89
N ALA A 10 41.42 15.25 9.90
CA ALA A 10 40.37 16.17 9.52
C ALA A 10 40.01 15.97 8.04
N GLY A 11 38.71 16.10 7.73
CA GLY A 11 38.25 16.47 6.39
C GLY A 11 37.80 15.32 5.47
N THR A 12 36.66 14.69 5.76
CA THR A 12 35.81 14.08 4.72
C THR A 12 34.35 14.09 5.19
N GLN A 13 33.63 15.18 4.89
CA GLN A 13 32.17 15.16 4.85
C GLN A 13 31.76 14.14 3.77
N GLY A 14 31.31 12.96 4.20
CA GLY A 14 30.88 11.89 3.28
C GLY A 14 31.00 10.45 3.82
N LEU A 15 31.73 10.23 4.91
CA LEU A 15 31.97 8.87 5.45
C LEU A 15 30.97 8.39 6.51
N GLY A 16 30.02 9.23 6.95
CA GLY A 16 28.96 8.83 7.90
C GLY A 16 28.05 7.74 7.35
N LEU A 17 27.74 7.81 6.05
CA LEU A 17 26.90 6.85 5.34
C LEU A 17 27.53 5.44 5.30
N LEU A 18 28.86 5.37 5.15
CA LEU A 18 29.62 4.12 5.05
C LEU A 18 29.83 3.41 6.40
N ARG A 19 29.77 4.12 7.53
CA ARG A 19 30.02 3.54 8.85
C ARG A 19 28.77 2.90 9.46
N LEU A 20 27.58 3.46 9.22
CA LEU A 20 26.27 2.83 9.51
C LEU A 20 25.97 1.62 8.60
N HIS A 21 26.60 1.60 7.43
CA HIS A 21 26.36 0.66 6.34
C HIS A 21 26.62 -0.80 6.65
N SER A 22 27.60 -1.11 7.51
CA SER A 22 28.00 -2.50 7.76
C SER A 22 27.02 -3.23 8.67
N THR A 23 26.44 -2.57 9.67
CA THR A 23 25.61 -3.24 10.68
C THR A 23 24.16 -3.43 10.19
N TYR A 24 23.59 -2.43 9.53
CA TYR A 24 22.18 -2.48 9.10
C TYR A 24 21.94 -3.24 7.80
N ARG A 25 22.91 -3.27 6.87
CA ARG A 25 22.74 -4.03 5.60
C ARG A 25 22.57 -5.53 5.78
N HIS A 26 23.06 -6.09 6.89
CA HIS A 26 22.91 -7.51 7.18
C HIS A 26 21.59 -7.83 7.87
N ASP A 27 20.97 -6.86 8.56
CA ASP A 27 19.76 -7.07 9.35
C ASP A 27 18.49 -6.58 8.63
N LEU A 28 18.60 -5.60 7.73
CA LEU A 28 17.50 -4.96 6.99
C LEU A 28 17.69 -5.09 5.48
N LYS A 29 16.64 -5.49 4.77
CA LYS A 29 16.54 -5.42 3.31
C LYS A 29 15.30 -4.64 2.89
N ILE A 30 15.44 -3.77 1.90
CA ILE A 30 14.35 -2.99 1.32
C ILE A 30 14.21 -3.39 -0.14
N TYR A 31 13.00 -3.77 -0.52
CA TYR A 31 12.60 -4.13 -1.88
C TYR A 31 11.54 -3.14 -2.35
N ALA A 32 11.58 -2.75 -3.62
CA ALA A 32 10.54 -1.95 -4.24
C ALA A 32 10.17 -2.52 -5.62
N SER A 33 8.92 -2.32 -6.02
CA SER A 33 8.51 -2.46 -7.42
C SER A 33 9.28 -1.47 -8.31
N ASP A 34 9.33 -1.72 -9.62
CA ASP A 34 9.97 -0.84 -10.60
C ASP A 34 9.13 0.40 -10.94
N GLU A 35 7.94 0.55 -10.36
CA GLU A 35 7.17 1.78 -10.45
C GLU A 35 7.96 2.93 -9.81
N GLY A 36 8.31 3.95 -10.61
CA GLY A 36 9.18 5.04 -10.18
C GLY A 36 8.71 5.77 -8.92
N ARG A 37 7.39 5.88 -8.70
CA ARG A 37 6.82 6.46 -7.47
C ARG A 37 7.13 5.58 -6.25
N VAL A 38 6.85 4.28 -6.35
CA VAL A 38 7.11 3.29 -5.29
C VAL A 38 8.60 3.26 -4.90
N GLN A 39 9.50 3.36 -5.89
CA GLN A 39 10.94 3.46 -5.65
C GLN A 39 11.31 4.69 -4.83
N MET A 40 10.80 5.86 -5.22
CA MET A 40 11.06 7.12 -4.51
C MET A 40 10.50 7.11 -3.08
N THR A 41 9.30 6.55 -2.88
CA THR A 41 8.72 6.33 -1.55
C THR A 41 9.61 5.43 -0.70
N ALA A 42 10.09 4.31 -1.26
CA ALA A 42 10.98 3.39 -0.55
C ALA A 42 12.28 4.09 -0.12
N ALA A 43 12.86 4.92 -0.99
CA ALA A 43 14.05 5.69 -0.69
C ALA A 43 13.79 6.77 0.37
N ALA A 44 12.67 7.49 0.29
CA ALA A 44 12.27 8.50 1.27
C ALA A 44 11.99 7.87 2.65
N PHE A 45 11.31 6.73 2.67
CA PHE A 45 11.07 5.96 3.88
C PHE A 45 12.39 5.47 4.48
N ALA A 46 13.29 4.90 3.68
CA ALA A 46 14.60 4.46 4.14
C ALA A 46 15.43 5.62 4.72
N LYS A 47 15.38 6.79 4.06
CA LYS A 47 16.02 8.01 4.52
C LYS A 47 15.50 8.43 5.90
N GLY A 48 14.19 8.47 6.09
CA GLY A 48 13.56 8.81 7.37
C GLY A 48 13.83 7.78 8.46
N LEU A 49 13.63 6.50 8.16
CA LEU A 49 13.80 5.39 9.10
C LEU A 49 15.23 5.30 9.64
N LEU A 50 16.22 5.49 8.78
CA LEU A 50 17.64 5.37 9.12
C LEU A 50 18.31 6.71 9.41
N ALA A 51 17.53 7.80 9.45
CA ALA A 51 18.01 9.18 9.63
C ALA A 51 19.20 9.52 8.70
N LEU A 52 19.09 9.16 7.43
CA LEU A 52 20.14 9.40 6.43
C LEU A 52 20.11 10.85 5.93
N GLU A 53 21.31 11.42 5.73
CA GLU A 53 21.50 12.71 5.07
C GLU A 53 21.75 12.53 3.57
N GLY A 54 21.41 13.55 2.77
CA GLY A 54 21.63 13.56 1.32
C GLY A 54 20.36 13.41 0.46
N GLU A 55 20.55 13.41 -0.85
CA GLU A 55 19.46 13.25 -1.83
C GLU A 55 18.89 11.82 -1.85
N LEU A 56 17.70 11.64 -2.43
CA LEU A 56 17.06 10.33 -2.52
C LEU A 56 17.74 9.40 -3.52
N THR A 57 18.32 9.92 -4.61
CA THR A 57 18.91 9.11 -5.68
C THR A 57 20.05 8.21 -5.20
N PRO A 58 21.04 8.69 -4.43
CA PRO A 58 22.08 7.80 -3.88
C PRO A 58 21.51 6.74 -2.93
N ILE A 59 20.50 7.10 -2.13
CA ILE A 59 19.85 6.19 -1.19
C ILE A 59 19.11 5.09 -1.94
N LEU A 60 18.33 5.46 -2.97
CA LEU A 60 17.60 4.53 -3.82
C LEU A 60 18.55 3.46 -4.38
N VAL A 61 19.63 3.90 -5.03
CA VAL A 61 20.61 3.00 -5.68
C VAL A 61 21.31 2.08 -4.67
N GLN A 62 21.58 2.56 -3.44
CA GLN A 62 22.38 1.82 -2.47
C GLN A 62 21.58 0.94 -1.51
N MET A 63 20.30 1.27 -1.27
CA MET A 63 19.49 0.68 -0.21
C MET A 63 18.25 -0.06 -0.72
N VAL A 64 17.69 0.37 -1.86
CA VAL A 64 16.44 -0.18 -2.38
C VAL A 64 16.77 -1.14 -3.51
N LYS A 65 16.41 -2.41 -3.33
CA LYS A 65 16.57 -3.44 -4.36
C LYS A 65 15.33 -3.46 -5.25
N SER A 66 15.53 -3.50 -6.56
CA SER A 66 14.44 -3.82 -7.50
C SER A 66 13.97 -5.26 -7.28
N ALA A 67 12.69 -5.41 -7.00
CA ALA A 67 12.05 -6.71 -6.80
C ALA A 67 11.83 -7.50 -8.11
N ASN A 68 11.92 -6.82 -9.27
CA ASN A 68 11.73 -7.41 -10.61
C ASN A 68 12.90 -8.31 -11.01
N THR A 69 14.11 -8.05 -10.52
CA THR A 69 15.25 -8.99 -10.70
C THR A 69 14.97 -10.41 -10.22
N ASN A 70 13.95 -10.61 -9.38
CA ASN A 70 13.49 -11.90 -8.87
C ASN A 70 12.02 -12.21 -9.20
N GLY A 71 11.34 -11.39 -10.02
CA GLY A 71 9.91 -11.59 -10.37
C GLY A 71 8.95 -11.52 -9.18
N LEU A 72 9.32 -10.84 -8.08
CA LEU A 72 8.61 -10.93 -6.80
C LEU A 72 7.35 -10.07 -6.71
N LEU A 73 7.30 -8.99 -7.49
CA LEU A 73 6.24 -7.98 -7.46
C LEU A 73 5.69 -7.70 -8.87
N ASP A 74 5.80 -8.69 -9.77
CA ASP A 74 5.27 -8.62 -11.13
C ASP A 74 3.98 -9.43 -11.23
N ASN A 75 3.03 -8.91 -12.03
CA ASN A 75 1.74 -9.55 -12.24
C ASN A 75 1.84 -10.66 -13.30
N ASP A 76 1.28 -11.83 -13.03
CA ASP A 76 1.13 -12.89 -14.03
C ASP A 76 0.18 -12.45 -15.17
N CYS A 77 0.53 -12.79 -16.41
CA CYS A 77 -0.23 -12.44 -17.63
C CYS A 77 -1.71 -12.89 -17.58
N ASP A 78 -1.99 -14.02 -16.92
CA ASP A 78 -3.35 -14.55 -16.82
C ASP A 78 -4.23 -13.79 -15.81
N SER A 79 -3.65 -13.24 -14.74
CA SER A 79 -4.34 -12.38 -13.78
C SER A 79 -4.93 -11.15 -14.46
N TYR A 80 -4.20 -10.57 -15.41
CA TYR A 80 -4.62 -9.39 -16.17
C TYR A 80 -5.87 -9.67 -17.02
N LYS A 81 -6.01 -10.87 -17.60
CA LYS A 81 -7.20 -11.26 -18.36
C LYS A 81 -8.43 -11.34 -17.46
N HIS A 82 -8.30 -12.00 -16.31
CA HIS A 82 -9.37 -12.09 -15.32
C HIS A 82 -9.78 -10.70 -14.81
N GLN A 83 -8.81 -9.85 -14.51
CA GLN A 83 -9.05 -8.48 -14.08
C GLN A 83 -9.82 -7.68 -15.15
N ASN A 84 -9.45 -7.77 -16.42
CA ASN A 84 -10.15 -7.07 -17.50
C ASN A 84 -11.61 -7.53 -17.69
N MET A 85 -11.88 -8.84 -17.55
CA MET A 85 -13.25 -9.34 -17.61
C MET A 85 -14.12 -8.77 -16.48
N VAL A 86 -13.56 -8.67 -15.28
CA VAL A 86 -14.24 -8.06 -14.12
C VAL A 86 -14.46 -6.57 -14.34
N LYS A 87 -13.44 -5.84 -14.81
CA LYS A 87 -13.55 -4.40 -15.14
C LYS A 87 -14.65 -4.14 -16.17
N ASN A 88 -14.75 -4.95 -17.22
CA ASN A 88 -15.80 -4.81 -18.23
C ASN A 88 -17.21 -5.01 -17.65
N ARG A 89 -17.41 -6.05 -16.83
CA ARG A 89 -18.70 -6.29 -16.16
C ARG A 89 -19.07 -5.18 -15.18
N LEU A 90 -18.10 -4.70 -14.41
CA LEU A 90 -18.27 -3.56 -13.50
C LEU A 90 -18.66 -2.30 -14.29
N HIS A 91 -18.01 -2.06 -15.43
CA HIS A 91 -18.29 -0.95 -16.30
C HIS A 91 -19.72 -0.99 -16.87
N GLU A 92 -20.19 -2.17 -17.29
CA GLU A 92 -21.57 -2.39 -17.76
C GLU A 92 -22.60 -2.15 -16.64
N ALA A 93 -22.31 -2.60 -15.43
CA ALA A 93 -23.18 -2.40 -14.27
C ALA A 93 -23.28 -0.91 -13.88
N MET A 94 -22.16 -0.19 -13.92
CA MET A 94 -22.10 1.25 -13.61
C MET A 94 -22.65 2.15 -14.73
N GLN A 95 -23.03 1.58 -15.88
CA GLN A 95 -23.70 2.29 -16.98
C GLN A 95 -25.24 2.20 -16.95
N GLN A 96 -25.82 1.55 -15.95
CA GLN A 96 -27.27 1.45 -15.83
C GLN A 96 -27.86 2.76 -15.28
N ASP A 97 -28.57 3.52 -16.12
CA ASP A 97 -29.27 4.75 -15.70
C ASP A 97 -30.61 4.42 -15.03
N ARG A 98 -30.53 3.80 -13.86
CA ARG A 98 -31.67 3.55 -12.97
C ARG A 98 -31.20 3.51 -11.53
N ILE A 99 -32.16 3.62 -10.61
CA ILE A 99 -31.89 3.35 -9.20
C ILE A 99 -31.53 1.87 -9.06
N LEU A 100 -30.42 1.59 -8.38
CA LEU A 100 -29.96 0.24 -8.10
C LEU A 100 -31.00 -0.51 -7.26
N THR A 101 -31.36 -1.69 -7.72
CA THR A 101 -32.20 -2.62 -6.96
C THR A 101 -31.36 -3.41 -5.96
N GLN A 102 -32.01 -4.10 -5.02
CA GLN A 102 -31.34 -5.00 -4.09
C GLN A 102 -30.51 -6.08 -4.83
N GLU A 103 -31.02 -6.60 -5.95
CA GLU A 103 -30.32 -7.57 -6.78
C GLU A 103 -29.06 -6.96 -7.43
N ASP A 104 -29.12 -5.70 -7.86
CA ASP A 104 -27.95 -5.00 -8.40
C ASP A 104 -26.89 -4.77 -7.31
N MET A 105 -27.32 -4.42 -6.09
CA MET A 105 -26.43 -4.26 -4.94
C MET A 105 -25.74 -5.57 -4.56
N GLU A 106 -26.46 -6.70 -4.59
CA GLU A 106 -25.89 -8.03 -4.34
C GLU A 106 -24.91 -8.46 -5.43
N LYS A 107 -25.20 -8.13 -6.70
CA LYS A 107 -24.28 -8.38 -7.83
C LYS A 107 -23.00 -7.54 -7.74
N LEU A 108 -23.13 -6.28 -7.32
CA LEU A 108 -22.01 -5.34 -7.16
C LEU A 108 -21.24 -5.53 -5.85
N ASN A 109 -21.83 -6.17 -4.83
CA ASN A 109 -21.17 -6.48 -3.57
C ASN A 109 -21.42 -7.94 -3.08
N PRO A 110 -20.99 -8.98 -3.84
CA PRO A 110 -21.21 -10.37 -3.45
C PRO A 110 -20.55 -10.76 -2.12
N THR A 111 -19.48 -10.05 -1.75
CA THR A 111 -18.73 -10.28 -0.51
C THR A 111 -19.33 -9.62 0.73
N SER A 112 -20.45 -8.90 0.58
CA SER A 112 -21.13 -8.16 1.65
C SER A 112 -20.18 -7.23 2.43
N SER A 113 -19.25 -6.57 1.73
CA SER A 113 -18.31 -5.64 2.35
C SER A 113 -19.05 -4.36 2.75
N ARG A 114 -18.92 -3.94 4.02
CA ARG A 114 -19.72 -2.83 4.61
C ARG A 114 -19.43 -1.49 3.94
N SER A 115 -18.18 -1.23 3.58
CA SER A 115 -17.76 -0.03 2.86
C SER A 115 -18.46 0.10 1.50
N ILE A 116 -18.51 -0.99 0.74
CA ILE A 116 -19.17 -1.03 -0.57
C ILE A 116 -20.68 -0.84 -0.44
N SER A 117 -21.33 -1.48 0.53
CA SER A 117 -22.77 -1.28 0.77
C SER A 117 -23.09 0.20 1.07
N THR A 118 -22.31 0.82 1.95
CA THR A 118 -22.47 2.24 2.30
C THR A 118 -22.30 3.13 1.06
N ALA A 119 -21.34 2.80 0.19
CA ALA A 119 -21.10 3.55 -1.03
C ALA A 119 -22.23 3.40 -2.06
N LEU A 120 -22.76 2.19 -2.25
CA LEU A 120 -23.88 1.93 -3.15
C LEU A 120 -25.17 2.61 -2.69
N GLU A 121 -25.43 2.64 -1.38
CA GLU A 121 -26.55 3.37 -0.78
C GLU A 121 -26.47 4.88 -1.03
N PHE A 122 -25.26 5.45 -1.03
CA PHE A 122 -25.04 6.86 -1.36
C PHE A 122 -25.17 7.13 -2.86
N ILE A 123 -24.61 6.25 -3.71
CA ILE A 123 -24.62 6.41 -5.18
C ILE A 123 -26.04 6.38 -5.72
N GLN A 124 -26.85 5.39 -5.29
CA GLN A 124 -28.21 5.09 -5.75
C GLN A 124 -28.35 4.85 -7.27
N ASN A 125 -28.07 5.84 -8.12
CA ASN A 125 -28.01 5.73 -9.57
C ASN A 125 -26.58 6.08 -10.05
N PRO A 126 -25.79 5.10 -10.52
CA PRO A 126 -24.41 5.31 -10.97
C PRO A 126 -24.26 6.35 -12.08
N VAL A 127 -25.17 6.36 -13.06
CA VAL A 127 -25.08 7.28 -14.21
C VAL A 127 -25.35 8.71 -13.77
N ARG A 128 -26.40 8.95 -12.96
CA ARG A 128 -26.68 10.28 -12.41
C ARG A 128 -25.58 10.79 -11.48
N MET A 129 -24.96 9.90 -10.72
CA MET A 129 -23.80 10.27 -9.89
C MET A 129 -22.62 10.69 -10.78
N CYS A 130 -22.34 9.96 -11.87
CA CYS A 130 -21.32 10.35 -12.85
C CYS A 130 -21.66 11.69 -13.55
N GLU A 131 -22.93 11.93 -13.89
CA GLU A 131 -23.41 13.22 -14.44
C GLU A 131 -23.18 14.38 -13.47
N HIS A 132 -23.40 14.14 -12.18
CA HIS A 132 -23.13 15.13 -11.15
C HIS A 132 -21.64 15.41 -11.01
N VAL A 133 -20.81 14.36 -10.98
CA VAL A 133 -19.34 14.50 -10.94
C VAL A 133 -18.81 15.29 -12.14
N ILE A 134 -19.23 14.98 -13.37
CA ILE A 134 -18.76 15.73 -14.55
C ILE A 134 -19.23 17.19 -14.53
N SER A 135 -20.42 17.48 -14.00
CA SER A 135 -20.92 18.84 -13.80
C SER A 135 -20.03 19.62 -12.81
N LEU A 136 -19.64 18.99 -11.70
CA LEU A 136 -18.72 19.56 -10.73
C LEU A 136 -17.31 19.78 -11.31
N ILE A 137 -16.80 18.84 -12.10
CA ILE A 137 -15.51 18.99 -12.80
C ILE A 137 -15.53 20.19 -13.76
N LYS A 138 -16.64 20.42 -14.48
CA LYS A 138 -16.79 21.60 -15.35
C LYS A 138 -16.74 22.91 -14.57
N LYS A 139 -17.48 23.00 -13.46
CA LYS A 139 -17.44 24.16 -12.56
C LYS A 139 -16.03 24.39 -11.99
N LEU A 140 -15.32 23.30 -11.67
CA LEU A 140 -13.93 23.37 -11.22
C LEU A 140 -13.00 23.91 -12.32
N ASN A 141 -13.14 23.44 -13.56
CA ASN A 141 -12.37 23.96 -14.70
C ASN A 141 -12.63 25.46 -14.95
N GLU A 142 -13.88 25.92 -14.80
CA GLU A 142 -14.21 27.35 -14.84
C GLU A 142 -13.52 28.13 -13.70
N ARG A 143 -13.54 27.58 -12.48
CA ARG A 143 -12.86 28.18 -11.33
C ARG A 143 -11.35 28.30 -11.56
N ILE A 144 -10.72 27.26 -12.08
CA ILE A 144 -9.28 27.26 -12.40
C ILE A 144 -8.97 28.34 -13.45
N LYS A 145 -9.81 28.49 -14.48
CA LYS A 145 -9.64 29.56 -15.49
C LYS A 145 -9.65 30.95 -14.86
N ILE A 146 -10.64 31.22 -14.00
CA ILE A 146 -10.74 32.51 -13.29
C ILE A 146 -9.50 32.78 -12.43
N ARG A 147 -9.04 31.77 -11.67
CA ARG A 147 -7.86 31.88 -10.80
C ARG A 147 -6.55 32.07 -11.57
N LYS A 148 -6.46 31.48 -12.75
CA LYS A 148 -5.29 31.63 -13.62
C LYS A 148 -5.16 33.05 -14.18
N GLU A 149 -6.28 33.72 -14.41
CA GLU A 149 -6.33 35.08 -14.98
C GLU A 149 -6.20 36.19 -13.91
N ASP A 150 -6.52 35.88 -12.64
CA ASP A 150 -6.39 36.83 -11.53
C ASP A 150 -4.91 37.11 -11.20
N GLN A 151 -4.56 38.40 -11.26
CA GLN A 151 -3.21 38.92 -11.04
C GLN A 151 -2.66 38.60 -9.64
N LYS A 152 -3.53 38.46 -8.63
CA LYS A 152 -3.12 38.14 -7.25
C LYS A 152 -2.78 36.66 -7.05
N THR A 153 -3.42 35.78 -7.81
CA THR A 153 -3.23 34.32 -7.68
C THR A 153 -2.25 33.76 -8.68
N LYS A 154 -1.96 34.50 -9.76
CA LYS A 154 -0.98 34.11 -10.79
C LYS A 154 0.44 33.95 -10.24
N GLU A 155 0.79 34.70 -9.19
CA GLU A 155 2.11 34.64 -8.54
C GLU A 155 2.17 33.63 -7.39
N LEU A 156 1.03 33.06 -6.97
CA LEU A 156 1.01 32.03 -5.92
C LEU A 156 1.35 30.67 -6.53
N PRO A 157 2.46 30.03 -6.11
CA PRO A 157 2.77 28.68 -6.55
C PRO A 157 1.77 27.70 -5.95
N LEU A 158 1.29 26.76 -6.77
CA LEU A 158 0.58 25.59 -6.26
C LEU A 158 1.58 24.63 -5.61
N TYR A 159 1.08 23.60 -4.93
CA TYR A 159 1.93 22.63 -4.24
C TYR A 159 2.99 22.02 -5.16
N HIS A 160 4.20 21.85 -4.62
CA HIS A 160 5.42 21.46 -5.37
C HIS A 160 5.75 22.31 -6.61
N GLY A 161 5.24 23.55 -6.69
CA GLY A 161 5.50 24.44 -7.82
C GLY A 161 4.72 24.07 -9.09
N GLU A 162 3.63 23.30 -8.98
CA GLU A 162 2.72 23.07 -10.10
C GLU A 162 2.22 24.44 -10.64
N SER A 163 2.21 24.60 -11.96
CA SER A 163 1.68 25.82 -12.58
C SER A 163 0.18 25.72 -12.80
N TRP A 164 -0.52 26.86 -12.84
CA TRP A 164 -1.94 26.91 -13.17
C TRP A 164 -2.26 26.27 -14.54
N GLU A 165 -1.34 26.34 -15.51
CA GLU A 165 -1.47 25.66 -16.80
C GLU A 165 -1.48 24.13 -16.65
N LEU A 166 -0.63 23.58 -15.77
CA LEU A 166 -0.57 22.14 -15.53
C LEU A 166 -1.83 21.63 -14.84
N MET A 167 -2.27 22.31 -13.79
CA MET A 167 -3.54 22.00 -13.10
C MET A 167 -4.73 22.06 -14.07
N GLN A 168 -4.80 23.11 -14.89
CA GLN A 168 -5.84 23.25 -15.91
C GLN A 168 -5.80 22.11 -16.93
N ARG A 169 -4.61 21.70 -17.39
CA ARG A 169 -4.46 20.57 -18.34
C ARG A 169 -4.90 19.25 -17.72
N ARG A 170 -4.56 19.00 -16.45
CA ARG A 170 -4.96 17.80 -15.69
C ARG A 170 -6.48 17.69 -15.60
N TRP A 171 -7.16 18.72 -15.11
CA TRP A 171 -8.62 18.72 -14.99
C TRP A 171 -9.37 18.77 -16.33
N ALA A 172 -8.85 19.49 -17.33
CA ALA A 172 -9.43 19.49 -18.67
C ALA A 172 -9.32 18.12 -19.37
N LYS A 173 -8.21 17.40 -19.13
CA LYS A 173 -8.04 16.03 -19.62
C LYS A 173 -9.04 15.09 -18.95
N LEU A 174 -9.20 15.15 -17.63
CA LEU A 174 -10.18 14.32 -16.92
C LEU A 174 -11.62 14.62 -17.36
N GLU A 175 -11.98 15.89 -17.57
CA GLU A 175 -13.30 16.25 -18.10
C GLU A 175 -13.57 15.57 -19.45
N LYS A 176 -12.57 15.60 -20.34
CA LYS A 176 -12.67 15.01 -21.68
C LYS A 176 -12.69 13.48 -21.66
N ASP A 177 -11.82 12.87 -20.86
CA ASP A 177 -11.64 11.43 -20.85
C ASP A 177 -12.76 10.72 -20.08
N PHE A 178 -13.34 11.37 -19.05
CA PHE A 178 -14.40 10.76 -18.25
C PHE A 178 -15.71 10.60 -19.02
N ARG A 179 -16.01 11.47 -19.99
CA ARG A 179 -17.20 11.35 -20.84
C ARG A 179 -16.82 10.98 -22.27
N THR A 180 -17.17 9.76 -22.66
CA THR A 180 -16.94 9.29 -24.03
C THR A 180 -17.85 10.01 -25.04
N LYS A 181 -17.46 9.95 -26.33
CA LYS A 181 -18.22 10.56 -27.43
C LYS A 181 -19.67 10.05 -27.55
N ASN A 182 -19.95 8.83 -27.06
CA ASN A 182 -21.26 8.21 -27.10
C ASN A 182 -22.11 8.53 -25.86
N THR A 183 -21.81 9.62 -25.15
CA THR A 183 -22.47 10.04 -23.89
C THR A 183 -22.33 9.09 -22.69
N LYS A 184 -21.60 7.97 -22.84
CA LYS A 184 -21.26 7.03 -21.77
C LYS A 184 -20.08 7.52 -20.94
N PHE A 185 -19.99 7.09 -19.69
CA PHE A 185 -18.89 7.41 -18.79
C PHE A 185 -17.78 6.37 -18.84
N ASP A 186 -16.53 6.83 -18.83
CA ASP A 186 -15.37 5.98 -18.65
C ASP A 186 -15.09 5.75 -17.16
N ILE A 187 -15.65 4.67 -16.62
CA ILE A 187 -15.53 4.28 -15.21
C ILE A 187 -14.06 4.09 -14.79
N SER A 188 -13.15 3.79 -15.72
CA SER A 188 -11.71 3.68 -15.40
C SER A 188 -11.06 4.98 -14.96
N LYS A 189 -11.74 6.13 -15.16
CA LYS A 189 -11.27 7.46 -14.73
C LYS A 189 -11.72 7.85 -13.33
N ILE A 190 -12.60 7.08 -12.70
CA ILE A 190 -13.07 7.36 -11.34
C ILE A 190 -11.92 7.40 -10.32
N PRO A 191 -10.98 6.43 -10.31
CA PRO A 191 -9.81 6.50 -9.43
C PRO A 191 -9.00 7.78 -9.65
N ASP A 192 -8.69 8.12 -10.91
CA ASP A 192 -7.93 9.33 -11.25
C ASP A 192 -8.63 10.64 -10.80
N ILE A 193 -9.97 10.70 -10.91
CA ILE A 193 -10.76 11.85 -10.47
C ILE A 193 -10.73 11.96 -8.95
N TYR A 194 -10.94 10.85 -8.25
CA TYR A 194 -10.91 10.77 -6.79
C TYR A 194 -9.54 11.22 -6.26
N ASP A 195 -8.47 10.68 -6.83
CA ASP A 195 -7.09 11.08 -6.59
C ASP A 195 -6.87 12.58 -6.75
N CYS A 196 -7.24 13.12 -7.91
CA CYS A 196 -7.00 14.52 -8.25
C CYS A 196 -7.72 15.48 -7.29
N ILE A 197 -8.99 15.23 -6.96
CA ILE A 197 -9.71 16.10 -6.02
C ILE A 197 -9.19 15.95 -4.60
N LYS A 198 -8.78 14.74 -4.20
CA LYS A 198 -8.17 14.50 -2.89
C LYS A 198 -6.87 15.29 -2.74
N TYR A 199 -5.96 15.18 -3.71
CA TYR A 199 -4.72 15.96 -3.76
C TYR A 199 -5.01 17.47 -3.70
N ASP A 200 -5.91 17.98 -4.54
CA ASP A 200 -6.21 19.41 -4.57
C ASP A 200 -6.89 19.91 -3.29
N LEU A 201 -7.72 19.09 -2.64
CA LEU A 201 -8.29 19.42 -1.34
C LEU A 201 -7.24 19.51 -0.23
N GLN A 202 -6.26 18.60 -0.24
CA GLN A 202 -5.22 18.56 0.77
C GLN A 202 -4.22 19.71 0.60
N HIS A 203 -3.83 19.99 -0.64
CA HIS A 203 -2.67 20.81 -0.92
C HIS A 203 -3.03 22.18 -1.50
N ASN A 204 -4.06 22.25 -2.35
CA ASN A 204 -4.35 23.43 -3.14
C ASN A 204 -5.64 24.16 -2.73
N ASN A 205 -6.43 23.62 -1.80
CA ASN A 205 -7.75 24.17 -1.44
C ASN A 205 -7.71 25.62 -0.98
N HIS A 206 -6.70 25.99 -0.19
CA HIS A 206 -6.52 27.36 0.30
C HIS A 206 -6.35 28.39 -0.83
N THR A 207 -5.75 27.97 -1.94
CA THR A 207 -5.47 28.80 -3.13
C THR A 207 -6.59 28.71 -4.16
N LEU A 208 -7.08 27.50 -4.43
CA LEU A 208 -8.15 27.24 -5.39
C LEU A 208 -9.51 27.81 -4.90
N GLN A 209 -9.82 27.61 -3.62
CA GLN A 209 -11.09 27.93 -2.94
C GLN A 209 -12.28 27.66 -3.87
N PHE A 210 -12.47 26.38 -4.18
CA PHE A 210 -13.61 25.90 -4.93
C PHE A 210 -14.69 25.44 -3.94
N GLU A 211 -15.83 26.12 -3.93
CA GLU A 211 -16.89 25.93 -2.93
C GLU A 211 -17.46 24.50 -2.92
N HIS A 212 -17.46 23.84 -4.09
CA HIS A 212 -18.00 22.48 -4.23
C HIS A 212 -16.91 21.40 -4.17
N ALA A 213 -15.71 21.72 -3.66
CA ALA A 213 -14.59 20.77 -3.63
C ALA A 213 -14.89 19.55 -2.75
N GLU A 214 -15.48 19.77 -1.56
CA GLU A 214 -15.88 18.67 -0.66
C GLU A 214 -16.99 17.80 -1.27
N GLU A 215 -17.92 18.39 -2.01
CA GLU A 215 -18.98 17.66 -2.70
C GLU A 215 -18.40 16.77 -3.81
N LEU A 216 -17.54 17.34 -4.67
CA LEU A 216 -16.84 16.60 -5.71
C LEU A 216 -16.03 15.44 -5.12
N TYR A 217 -15.32 15.70 -4.02
CA TYR A 217 -14.58 14.66 -3.29
C TYR A 217 -15.49 13.55 -2.79
N LYS A 218 -16.60 13.87 -2.11
CA LYS A 218 -17.53 12.85 -1.59
C LYS A 218 -18.10 11.99 -2.72
N CYS A 219 -18.59 12.61 -3.80
CA CYS A 219 -19.14 11.88 -4.93
C CYS A 219 -18.10 10.99 -5.62
N ALA A 220 -16.90 11.52 -5.89
CA ALA A 220 -15.81 10.74 -6.48
C ALA A 220 -15.35 9.62 -5.54
N LYS A 221 -15.26 9.88 -4.24
CA LYS A 221 -14.89 8.90 -3.23
C LYS A 221 -15.86 7.72 -3.19
N TYR A 222 -17.16 7.95 -3.09
CA TYR A 222 -18.11 6.83 -3.02
C TYR A 222 -18.11 6.00 -4.31
N LEU A 223 -17.96 6.64 -5.47
CA LEU A 223 -17.74 5.92 -6.72
C LEU A 223 -16.46 5.07 -6.66
N ALA A 224 -15.35 5.63 -6.17
CA ALA A 224 -14.07 4.92 -6.04
C ALA A 224 -14.11 3.76 -5.02
N ASP A 225 -14.81 3.94 -3.89
CA ASP A 225 -15.01 2.94 -2.84
C ASP A 225 -15.76 1.69 -3.36
N VAL A 226 -16.51 1.81 -4.47
CA VAL A 226 -17.07 0.67 -5.20
C VAL A 226 -16.11 0.18 -6.28
N VAL A 227 -15.63 1.10 -7.13
CA VAL A 227 -14.89 0.74 -8.34
C VAL A 227 -13.57 0.06 -8.01
N ILE A 228 -12.71 0.70 -7.23
CA ILE A 228 -11.35 0.25 -6.93
C ILE A 228 -11.31 -1.18 -6.37
N PRO A 229 -12.01 -1.52 -5.27
CA PRO A 229 -11.94 -2.87 -4.72
C PRO A 229 -12.58 -3.93 -5.63
N GLN A 230 -13.54 -3.54 -6.48
CA GLN A 230 -14.18 -4.47 -7.41
C GLN A 230 -13.40 -4.67 -8.71
N GLU A 231 -12.46 -3.79 -9.06
CA GLU A 231 -11.52 -4.05 -10.16
C GLU A 231 -10.64 -5.28 -9.89
N TYR A 232 -10.42 -5.63 -8.62
CA TYR A 232 -9.64 -6.80 -8.19
C TYR A 232 -10.49 -8.06 -7.97
N GLY A 233 -11.67 -8.12 -8.58
CA GLY A 233 -12.62 -9.25 -8.51
C GLY A 233 -13.90 -8.86 -7.77
N MET A 234 -15.06 -9.38 -8.18
CA MET A 234 -16.35 -9.11 -7.51
C MET A 234 -16.76 -10.25 -6.57
N THR A 235 -16.62 -11.50 -7.04
CA THR A 235 -16.91 -12.70 -6.25
C THR A 235 -15.68 -13.15 -5.46
N PRO A 236 -15.84 -13.92 -4.35
CA PRO A 236 -14.70 -14.50 -3.63
C PRO A 236 -13.76 -15.30 -4.54
N GLN A 237 -14.30 -16.04 -5.50
CA GLN A 237 -13.54 -16.86 -6.44
C GLN A 237 -12.73 -16.01 -7.40
N GLU A 238 -13.34 -14.96 -7.98
CA GLU A 238 -12.64 -14.02 -8.86
C GLU A 238 -11.55 -13.26 -8.11
N LYS A 239 -11.87 -12.76 -6.91
CA LYS A 239 -10.91 -12.06 -6.05
C LYS A 239 -9.71 -12.96 -5.75
N MET A 240 -9.94 -14.23 -5.38
CA MET A 240 -8.87 -15.19 -5.14
C MET A 240 -8.03 -15.48 -6.38
N ALA A 241 -8.65 -15.71 -7.54
CA ALA A 241 -7.93 -16.01 -8.78
C ALA A 241 -7.01 -14.86 -9.21
N ILE A 242 -7.50 -13.62 -9.19
CA ILE A 242 -6.69 -12.42 -9.50
C ILE A 242 -5.57 -12.25 -8.47
N SER A 243 -5.89 -12.44 -7.19
CA SER A 243 -4.92 -12.22 -6.11
C SER A 243 -3.82 -13.26 -6.07
N GLN A 244 -4.12 -14.52 -6.42
CA GLN A 244 -3.12 -15.58 -6.53
C GLN A 244 -2.07 -15.22 -7.57
N GLY A 245 -2.46 -14.80 -8.77
CA GLY A 245 -1.47 -14.47 -9.80
C GLY A 245 -0.83 -13.08 -9.68
N ILE A 246 -1.16 -12.30 -8.64
CA ILE A 246 -0.42 -11.08 -8.26
C ILE A 246 0.53 -11.39 -7.10
N CYS A 247 0.07 -12.11 -6.07
CA CYS A 247 0.82 -12.26 -4.82
C CYS A 247 1.57 -13.58 -4.68
N THR A 248 1.41 -14.58 -5.55
CA THR A 248 2.06 -15.90 -5.39
C THR A 248 3.59 -15.81 -5.23
N PRO A 249 4.33 -15.04 -6.04
CA PRO A 249 5.78 -14.91 -5.88
C PRO A 249 6.16 -14.34 -4.50
N LEU A 250 5.47 -13.27 -4.08
CA LEU A 250 5.68 -12.64 -2.78
C LEU A 250 5.34 -13.59 -1.63
N LEU A 251 4.23 -14.33 -1.71
CA LEU A 251 3.81 -15.29 -0.69
C LEU A 251 4.80 -16.45 -0.56
N LYS A 252 5.29 -16.99 -1.68
CA LYS A 252 6.35 -18.00 -1.69
C LYS A 252 7.61 -17.47 -1.01
N LYS A 253 8.00 -16.23 -1.29
CA LYS A 253 9.14 -15.57 -0.66
C LYS A 253 8.97 -15.39 0.85
N ILE A 254 7.80 -14.90 1.28
CA ILE A 254 7.47 -14.73 2.70
C ILE A 254 7.53 -16.09 3.41
N ARG A 255 6.89 -17.13 2.83
CA ARG A 255 6.92 -18.49 3.38
C ARG A 255 8.36 -19.01 3.51
N ALA A 256 9.15 -18.92 2.45
CA ALA A 256 10.55 -19.36 2.46
C ALA A 256 11.38 -18.59 3.50
N ASP A 257 11.16 -17.28 3.64
CA ASP A 257 11.85 -16.48 4.66
C ASP A 257 11.42 -16.85 6.09
N LEU A 258 10.15 -17.17 6.33
CA LEU A 258 9.69 -17.65 7.64
C LEU A 258 10.28 -19.02 7.97
N GLN A 259 10.22 -19.98 7.04
CA GLN A 259 10.76 -21.35 7.24
C GLN A 259 12.28 -21.34 7.52
N ARG A 260 13.03 -20.48 6.83
CA ARG A 260 14.48 -20.32 7.08
C ARG A 260 14.83 -19.87 8.50
N ASN A 261 13.93 -19.19 9.20
CA ASN A 261 14.15 -18.81 10.60
C ASN A 261 13.90 -19.98 11.57
N ILE A 262 13.15 -21.00 11.14
CA ILE A 262 12.80 -22.18 11.95
C ILE A 262 13.89 -23.26 11.86
N GLY A 263 14.81 -23.15 10.89
CA GLY A 263 15.96 -24.06 10.76
C GLY A 263 15.66 -25.35 9.98
N GLU A 264 14.54 -25.40 9.24
CA GLU A 264 14.27 -26.50 8.30
C GLU A 264 15.38 -26.56 7.22
N GLU A 265 15.89 -27.77 6.97
CA GLU A 265 16.96 -28.01 5.99
C GLU A 265 16.54 -27.53 4.59
N GLU A 266 17.52 -26.98 3.85
CA GLU A 266 17.35 -26.52 2.48
C GLU A 266 16.84 -27.67 1.61
N SER A 267 15.58 -27.61 1.15
CA SER A 267 15.19 -28.39 -0.03
C SER A 267 15.97 -27.86 -1.24
N GLU A 268 16.38 -28.75 -2.16
CA GLU A 268 17.16 -28.40 -3.36
C GLU A 268 16.47 -27.29 -4.21
N GLU A 269 15.15 -27.14 -4.10
CA GLU A 269 14.37 -26.06 -4.72
C GLU A 269 14.65 -24.65 -4.16
N ASN A 270 15.21 -24.53 -2.96
CA ASN A 270 15.40 -23.26 -2.24
C ASN A 270 16.86 -22.74 -2.22
N ALA A 271 17.80 -23.48 -2.84
CA ALA A 271 19.24 -23.18 -2.81
C ALA A 271 19.64 -21.88 -3.55
N GLY A 272 18.88 -21.50 -4.58
CA GLY A 272 19.13 -20.28 -5.38
C GLY A 272 18.87 -18.96 -4.65
N GLU A 273 18.16 -18.99 -3.52
CA GLU A 273 17.80 -17.80 -2.75
C GLU A 273 18.82 -17.45 -1.63
N SER A 274 19.94 -18.16 -1.55
CA SER A 274 20.99 -18.04 -0.51
C SER A 274 21.82 -16.74 -0.52
N ILE A 275 21.38 -15.71 -1.26
CA ILE A 275 22.14 -14.46 -1.50
C ILE A 275 22.27 -13.59 -0.22
N ASN A 276 21.62 -13.95 0.89
CA ASN A 276 21.48 -13.06 2.05
C ASN A 276 22.18 -13.53 3.35
N ARG A 277 22.97 -14.61 3.32
CA ARG A 277 23.91 -14.95 4.41
C ARG A 277 25.34 -14.57 4.03
N LEU A 278 26.10 -14.07 5.01
CA LEU A 278 27.56 -14.02 4.91
C LEU A 278 28.06 -15.46 4.75
N ASN A 279 28.81 -15.74 3.68
CA ASN A 279 29.42 -17.05 3.51
C ASN A 279 30.39 -17.30 4.68
N PRO A 280 30.26 -18.43 5.40
CA PRO A 280 31.09 -18.76 6.57
C PRO A 280 32.59 -18.64 6.30
N VAL A 281 33.02 -18.96 5.08
CA VAL A 281 34.43 -18.94 4.65
C VAL A 281 35.03 -17.52 4.68
N TYR A 282 34.21 -16.47 4.51
CA TYR A 282 34.65 -15.07 4.53
C TYR A 282 34.29 -14.35 5.84
N SER A 283 33.77 -15.06 6.83
CA SER A 283 33.22 -14.47 8.07
C SER A 283 34.21 -14.41 9.25
N HIS A 284 35.48 -14.75 9.02
CA HIS A 284 36.53 -14.66 10.04
C HIS A 284 36.78 -13.20 10.47
N GLY A 285 36.52 -12.91 11.75
CA GLY A 285 36.68 -11.57 12.34
C GLY A 285 35.38 -10.76 12.48
N VAL A 286 34.22 -11.29 12.06
CA VAL A 286 32.91 -10.66 12.26
C VAL A 286 32.33 -11.10 13.62
N SER A 287 31.97 -10.15 14.50
CA SER A 287 31.49 -10.44 15.87
C SER A 287 30.21 -11.29 15.94
N SER A 288 29.54 -11.53 14.83
CA SER A 288 28.32 -12.34 14.74
C SER A 288 28.22 -13.03 13.36
N PRO A 289 28.91 -14.16 13.15
CA PRO A 289 28.98 -14.88 11.86
C PRO A 289 27.62 -15.43 11.39
N SER A 290 26.67 -15.62 12.30
CA SER A 290 25.32 -16.13 12.05
C SER A 290 24.28 -15.05 11.73
N ARG A 291 24.69 -13.79 11.50
CA ARG A 291 23.77 -12.70 11.15
C ARG A 291 23.01 -13.03 9.86
N HIS A 292 21.69 -13.11 9.99
CA HIS A 292 20.75 -13.19 8.88
C HIS A 292 19.83 -11.97 8.92
N VAL A 293 19.23 -11.66 7.76
CA VAL A 293 18.27 -10.58 7.64
C VAL A 293 17.07 -10.83 8.56
N ARG A 294 16.81 -9.89 9.48
CA ARG A 294 15.72 -9.92 10.46
C ARG A 294 14.50 -9.13 10.01
N THR A 295 14.71 -8.09 9.21
CA THR A 295 13.63 -7.21 8.75
C THR A 295 13.69 -7.10 7.23
N ARG A 296 12.56 -7.28 6.56
CA ARG A 296 12.41 -7.09 5.12
C ARG A 296 11.24 -6.16 4.88
N LEU A 297 11.50 -5.04 4.21
CA LEU A 297 10.48 -4.10 3.77
C LEU A 297 10.21 -4.33 2.28
N TYR A 298 8.95 -4.39 1.90
CA TYR A 298 8.52 -4.53 0.51
C TYR A 298 7.60 -3.36 0.18
N PHE A 299 8.06 -2.45 -0.67
CA PHE A 299 7.27 -1.33 -1.19
C PHE A 299 6.63 -1.75 -2.52
N THR A 300 5.34 -1.50 -2.66
CA THR A 300 4.56 -1.98 -3.81
C THR A 300 3.39 -1.04 -4.12
N SER A 301 2.69 -1.33 -5.21
CA SER A 301 1.45 -0.68 -5.64
C SER A 301 0.22 -1.12 -4.83
N GLU A 302 -0.86 -0.35 -4.94
CA GLU A 302 -2.18 -0.67 -4.38
C GLU A 302 -2.66 -2.10 -4.68
N SER A 303 -2.46 -2.55 -5.92
CA SER A 303 -2.91 -3.85 -6.39
C SER A 303 -2.42 -5.00 -5.51
N HIS A 304 -1.16 -4.93 -5.05
CA HIS A 304 -0.56 -5.98 -4.23
C HIS A 304 -1.14 -6.01 -2.81
N ILE A 305 -1.50 -4.85 -2.23
CA ILE A 305 -2.17 -4.84 -0.91
C ILE A 305 -3.55 -5.45 -1.01
N HIS A 306 -4.37 -5.02 -1.99
CA HIS A 306 -5.72 -5.57 -2.17
C HIS A 306 -5.67 -7.09 -2.37
N SER A 307 -4.73 -7.55 -3.19
CA SER A 307 -4.53 -8.96 -3.42
C SER A 307 -4.06 -9.72 -2.18
N LEU A 308 -3.12 -9.17 -1.41
CA LEU A 308 -2.66 -9.81 -0.17
C LEU A 308 -3.77 -9.87 0.88
N LEU A 309 -4.53 -8.80 1.08
CA LEU A 309 -5.70 -8.79 1.98
C LEU A 309 -6.76 -9.81 1.55
N THR A 310 -6.98 -9.94 0.24
CA THR A 310 -7.90 -10.94 -0.32
C THR A 310 -7.44 -12.35 0.00
N VAL A 311 -6.15 -12.67 -0.20
CA VAL A 311 -5.60 -13.98 0.14
C VAL A 311 -5.70 -14.24 1.65
N LEU A 312 -5.42 -13.24 2.49
CA LEU A 312 -5.58 -13.38 3.94
C LEU A 312 -7.04 -13.65 4.33
N ARG A 313 -8.01 -13.00 3.65
CA ARG A 313 -9.43 -13.11 3.97
C ARG A 313 -10.08 -14.40 3.45
N PHE A 314 -9.73 -14.83 2.23
CA PHE A 314 -10.42 -15.92 1.53
C PHE A 314 -9.52 -17.13 1.22
N GLY A 315 -8.22 -17.06 1.54
CA GLY A 315 -7.25 -18.12 1.26
C GLY A 315 -7.22 -19.26 2.28
N GLY A 316 -8.17 -19.31 3.23
CA GLY A 316 -8.28 -20.42 4.18
C GLY A 316 -7.14 -20.47 5.21
N LEU A 317 -6.57 -19.32 5.59
CA LEU A 317 -5.49 -19.28 6.58
C LEU A 317 -5.94 -19.78 7.97
N ILE A 318 -7.21 -19.58 8.31
CA ILE A 318 -7.81 -20.01 9.58
C ILE A 318 -9.12 -20.74 9.29
N ASP A 319 -9.15 -22.04 9.59
CA ASP A 319 -10.34 -22.90 9.41
C ASP A 319 -11.35 -22.81 10.58
N ASN A 320 -11.17 -21.87 11.50
CA ASN A 320 -11.99 -21.77 12.71
C ASN A 320 -12.89 -20.51 12.72
N PRO A 321 -14.17 -20.63 12.32
CA PRO A 321 -15.13 -19.52 12.42
C PRO A 321 -15.41 -19.07 13.88
N LYS A 322 -14.87 -19.77 14.89
CA LYS A 322 -15.03 -19.42 16.31
C LYS A 322 -13.96 -18.46 16.84
N ASP A 323 -12.95 -18.09 16.04
CA ASP A 323 -11.96 -17.12 16.48
C ASP A 323 -12.55 -15.70 16.44
N GLU A 324 -12.97 -15.20 17.60
CA GLU A 324 -13.50 -13.83 17.74
C GLU A 324 -12.48 -12.75 17.36
N GLN A 325 -11.19 -12.98 17.58
CA GLN A 325 -10.15 -12.01 17.20
C GLN A 325 -10.06 -11.93 15.68
N TRP A 326 -10.08 -13.07 14.99
CA TRP A 326 -10.11 -13.12 13.53
C TRP A 326 -11.37 -12.48 12.95
N ASN A 327 -12.55 -12.81 13.49
CA ASN A 327 -13.82 -12.23 13.04
C ASN A 327 -13.82 -10.69 13.18
N ARG A 328 -13.36 -10.15 14.34
CA ARG A 328 -13.21 -8.70 14.51
C ARG A 328 -12.22 -8.07 13.53
N ALA A 329 -11.13 -8.76 13.19
CA ALA A 329 -10.16 -8.28 12.23
C ALA A 329 -10.74 -8.25 10.81
N MET A 330 -11.46 -9.31 10.40
CA MET A 330 -12.13 -9.37 9.09
C MET A 330 -13.26 -8.34 8.99
N ASP A 331 -13.99 -8.10 10.07
CA ASP A 331 -14.97 -7.02 10.17
C ASP A 331 -14.31 -5.66 9.95
N TYR A 332 -13.19 -5.39 10.63
CA TYR A 332 -12.42 -4.15 10.47
C TYR A 332 -11.98 -3.97 9.02
N ILE A 333 -11.37 -4.99 8.41
CA ILE A 333 -10.98 -4.96 6.99
C ILE A 333 -12.18 -4.68 6.08
N GLY A 334 -13.33 -5.31 6.32
CA GLY A 334 -14.56 -5.08 5.55
C GLY A 334 -15.21 -3.70 5.74
N ALA A 335 -14.81 -2.95 6.77
CA ALA A 335 -15.25 -1.57 6.99
C ALA A 335 -14.27 -0.52 6.45
N VAL A 336 -13.02 -0.89 6.19
CA VAL A 336 -12.05 0.00 5.55
C VAL A 336 -12.50 0.22 4.09
N SER A 337 -12.79 1.47 3.76
CA SER A 337 -13.24 1.86 2.42
C SER A 337 -12.09 2.08 1.44
N GLU A 338 -10.93 2.49 1.96
CA GLU A 338 -9.79 2.94 1.16
C GLU A 338 -8.47 2.53 1.80
N LEU A 339 -7.48 2.29 0.95
CA LEU A 339 -6.10 2.08 1.35
C LEU A 339 -5.34 3.36 1.08
N ASN A 340 -4.93 4.06 2.13
CA ASN A 340 -4.25 5.34 2.03
C ASN A 340 -2.73 5.17 1.87
N TYR A 341 -2.07 6.32 1.69
CA TYR A 341 -0.62 6.44 1.67
C TYR A 341 0.02 5.66 2.83
N LEU A 342 1.02 4.82 2.54
CA LEU A 342 1.69 3.95 3.52
C LEU A 342 0.75 2.97 4.25
N SER A 343 -0.31 2.50 3.59
CA SER A 343 -0.99 1.26 4.01
C SER A 343 0.04 0.15 4.22
N GLN A 344 -0.16 -0.72 5.21
CA GLN A 344 0.85 -1.72 5.55
C GLN A 344 0.26 -2.97 6.18
N ILE A 345 0.88 -4.12 5.88
CA ILE A 345 0.56 -5.43 6.46
C ILE A 345 1.84 -5.96 7.10
N VAL A 346 1.91 -5.99 8.42
CA VAL A 346 3.10 -6.42 9.16
C VAL A 346 2.91 -7.86 9.59
N VAL A 347 3.81 -8.74 9.16
CA VAL A 347 3.87 -10.16 9.57
C VAL A 347 5.02 -10.33 10.53
N MET A 348 4.76 -10.58 11.81
CA MET A 348 5.79 -10.76 12.83
C MET A 348 5.88 -12.23 13.25
N LEU A 349 7.10 -12.78 13.24
CA LEU A 349 7.39 -14.11 13.76
C LEU A 349 8.11 -13.96 15.11
N TYR A 350 7.58 -14.63 16.11
CA TYR A 350 8.10 -14.69 17.47
C TYR A 350 8.54 -16.11 17.79
N GLU A 351 9.60 -16.23 18.59
CA GLU A 351 10.12 -17.49 19.07
C GLU A 351 10.21 -17.45 20.61
N ASP A 352 9.67 -18.46 21.28
CA ASP A 352 9.85 -18.69 22.70
C ASP A 352 10.96 -19.74 22.92
N PRO A 353 12.18 -19.31 23.31
CA PRO A 353 13.31 -20.23 23.48
C PRO A 353 13.17 -21.15 24.70
N THR A 354 12.14 -20.94 25.54
CA THR A 354 11.86 -21.80 26.70
C THR A 354 11.04 -23.04 26.34
N LYS A 355 10.44 -23.07 25.14
CA LYS A 355 9.69 -24.21 24.63
C LYS A 355 10.62 -25.25 24.03
N ASP A 356 10.12 -26.48 23.96
CA ASP A 356 10.84 -27.57 23.31
C ASP A 356 11.13 -27.23 21.84
N PRO A 357 12.35 -27.52 21.33
CA PRO A 357 12.73 -27.18 19.96
C PRO A 357 11.83 -27.77 18.87
N SER A 358 11.16 -28.89 19.15
CA SER A 358 10.23 -29.58 18.25
C SER A 358 8.76 -29.21 18.46
N SER A 359 8.45 -28.30 19.40
CA SER A 359 7.08 -27.90 19.69
C SER A 359 6.56 -26.85 18.70
N ASP A 360 5.37 -27.10 18.14
CA ASP A 360 4.63 -26.12 17.35
C ASP A 360 4.26 -24.85 18.14
N SER A 361 4.27 -24.92 19.49
CA SER A 361 4.02 -23.78 20.37
C SER A 361 5.23 -22.87 20.59
N ARG A 362 6.40 -23.23 20.05
CA ARG A 362 7.62 -22.43 20.11
C ARG A 362 7.51 -21.16 19.28
N PHE A 363 6.80 -21.22 18.16
CA PHE A 363 6.67 -20.11 17.23
C PHE A 363 5.27 -19.49 17.28
N HIS A 364 5.21 -18.17 17.19
CA HIS A 364 3.95 -17.42 17.17
C HIS A 364 4.02 -16.38 16.06
N VAL A 365 2.98 -16.31 15.22
CA VAL A 365 2.89 -15.35 14.12
C VAL A 365 1.80 -14.33 14.42
N GLU A 366 2.13 -13.05 14.29
CA GLU A 366 1.17 -11.96 14.35
C GLU A 366 1.02 -11.26 13.01
N LEU A 367 -0.23 -10.96 12.67
CA LEU A 367 -0.60 -10.18 11.50
C LEU A 367 -1.19 -8.85 11.95
N HIS A 368 -0.62 -7.74 11.48
CA HIS A 368 -1.13 -6.41 11.74
C HIS A 368 -1.44 -5.71 10.43
N PHE A 369 -2.53 -4.95 10.40
CA PHE A 369 -2.94 -4.18 9.23
C PHE A 369 -3.18 -2.73 9.64
N SER A 370 -2.71 -1.80 8.82
CA SER A 370 -3.01 -0.37 8.91
C SER A 370 -3.48 0.12 7.54
N PRO A 371 -4.60 0.87 7.48
CA PRO A 371 -5.13 1.45 6.23
C PRO A 371 -4.34 2.68 5.76
N GLY A 372 -3.21 3.01 6.39
CA GLY A 372 -2.35 4.12 6.00
C GLY A 372 -2.72 5.47 6.62
N VAL A 373 -2.13 6.54 6.09
CA VAL A 373 -2.25 7.90 6.61
C VAL A 373 -3.61 8.50 6.26
N ASN A 374 -4.37 8.87 7.30
CA ASN A 374 -5.65 9.54 7.10
C ASN A 374 -5.48 10.94 6.53
N CYS A 375 -6.22 11.20 5.45
CA CYS A 375 -6.32 12.50 4.82
C CYS A 375 -7.44 13.33 5.46
N CYS A 376 -7.31 14.65 5.44
CA CYS A 376 -8.02 15.61 6.30
C CYS A 376 -9.56 15.71 6.12
N VAL A 377 -10.15 15.10 5.09
CA VAL A 377 -11.54 15.38 4.66
C VAL A 377 -12.57 14.43 5.29
N HIS A 378 -12.21 13.19 5.65
CA HIS A 378 -13.07 12.25 6.40
C HIS A 378 -12.28 11.55 7.50
N LYS A 379 -12.47 12.01 8.74
CA LYS A 379 -11.78 11.48 9.94
C LYS A 379 -12.42 10.22 10.52
N ASN A 380 -13.52 9.74 9.93
CA ASN A 380 -14.30 8.63 10.45
C ASN A 380 -13.74 7.30 9.94
N LEU A 381 -12.52 6.95 10.35
CA LEU A 381 -12.09 5.56 10.22
C LEU A 381 -12.94 4.67 11.14
N PRO A 382 -13.19 3.41 10.75
CA PRO A 382 -13.67 2.42 11.70
C PRO A 382 -12.72 2.42 12.91
N PRO A 383 -13.21 2.48 14.16
CA PRO A 383 -12.34 2.41 15.32
C PRO A 383 -11.68 1.03 15.33
N GLY A 384 -10.38 0.99 15.01
CA GLY A 384 -9.57 -0.21 15.13
C GLY A 384 -9.28 -0.50 16.61
N PRO A 385 -8.99 -1.75 16.99
CA PRO A 385 -8.65 -2.10 18.38
C PRO A 385 -7.37 -1.41 18.91
N GLY A 386 -6.66 -0.67 18.06
CA GLY A 386 -5.36 -0.08 18.34
C GLY A 386 -4.28 -1.15 18.45
N PHE A 387 -3.02 -0.76 18.33
CA PHE A 387 -1.92 -1.63 18.71
C PHE A 387 -2.01 -1.87 20.22
N ARG A 388 -2.46 -3.06 20.62
CA ARG A 388 -2.36 -3.54 22.00
C ARG A 388 -1.34 -4.67 22.00
N PRO A 389 -0.07 -4.41 22.37
CA PRO A 389 0.79 -5.53 22.74
C PRO A 389 0.06 -6.19 23.91
N LYS A 390 -0.32 -7.47 23.78
CA LYS A 390 -0.87 -8.23 24.90
C LYS A 390 0.20 -8.21 25.99
N SER A 391 0.10 -7.29 26.96
CA SER A 391 0.86 -7.38 28.21
C SER A 391 0.25 -8.54 29.00
N ARG A 392 0.61 -9.75 28.60
CA ARG A 392 0.43 -10.92 29.45
C ARG A 392 1.46 -10.76 30.56
N ASN A 393 0.98 -10.55 31.78
CA ASN A 393 1.76 -10.42 33.02
C ASN A 393 2.52 -11.71 33.35
N GLU A 394 3.48 -12.10 32.51
CA GLU A 394 4.53 -13.06 32.84
C GLU A 394 5.87 -12.35 32.68
N PRO A 395 6.86 -12.60 33.56
CA PRO A 395 8.15 -11.94 33.52
C PRO A 395 8.96 -12.52 32.35
N VAL A 396 8.60 -12.15 31.13
CA VAL A 396 9.41 -12.44 29.96
C VAL A 396 10.52 -11.40 29.95
N LYS A 397 11.77 -11.84 30.12
CA LYS A 397 12.95 -11.01 29.86
C LYS A 397 12.86 -10.54 28.41
N TYR A 398 12.44 -9.30 28.20
CA TYR A 398 12.49 -8.65 26.90
C TYR A 398 13.95 -8.52 26.46
N VAL A 399 14.41 -9.47 25.65
CA VAL A 399 15.57 -9.29 24.79
C VAL A 399 15.01 -8.76 23.47
N ILE A 400 15.22 -7.46 23.24
CA ILE A 400 15.00 -6.69 22.00
C ILE A 400 14.49 -7.55 20.84
N MET A 401 13.17 -7.51 20.57
CA MET A 401 12.59 -8.24 19.45
C MET A 401 12.36 -7.34 18.25
N PHE A 402 13.03 -7.71 17.17
CA PHE A 402 13.09 -7.03 15.89
C PHE A 402 11.79 -7.27 15.12
N GLY A 403 11.05 -6.20 14.85
CA GLY A 403 9.86 -6.26 14.01
C GLY A 403 10.20 -6.64 12.57
N PHE A 404 9.51 -7.62 12.04
CA PHE A 404 9.41 -7.83 10.60
C PHE A 404 8.35 -6.86 10.06
N TYR A 405 8.75 -5.87 9.27
CA TYR A 405 7.84 -4.87 8.71
C TYR A 405 7.67 -5.07 7.21
N CYS A 406 6.65 -5.78 6.75
CA CYS A 406 6.28 -5.69 5.33
C CYS A 406 5.48 -4.39 5.11
N LEU A 407 6.18 -3.32 4.74
CA LEU A 407 5.59 -1.99 4.57
C LEU A 407 5.27 -1.74 3.09
N LEU A 408 4.12 -2.25 2.67
CA LEU A 408 3.62 -2.18 1.30
C LEU A 408 2.87 -0.85 1.09
N GLY A 409 3.63 0.24 1.03
CA GLY A 409 3.07 1.58 0.94
C GLY A 409 2.50 1.92 -0.44
N LEU A 410 1.17 2.09 -0.50
CA LEU A 410 0.45 2.75 -1.59
C LEU A 410 0.91 4.21 -1.74
N GLU A 411 1.02 4.73 -2.96
CA GLU A 411 0.91 6.17 -3.25
C GLU A 411 -0.19 6.42 -4.27
N MET A 412 -1.04 7.37 -3.92
CA MET A 412 -2.03 8.02 -4.76
C MET A 412 -1.58 9.48 -4.95
N LEU A 413 -1.86 10.02 -6.14
CA LEU A 413 -1.20 11.12 -6.88
C LEU A 413 -0.40 12.20 -6.13
#